data_AF-A0A921G9Z8-F1
#
_entry.id   AF-A0A921G9Z8-F1
#
_cell.length_a   1.000
_cell.length_b   1.000
_cell.length_c   1.000
_cell.angle_alpha   90.00
_cell.angle_beta   90.00
_cell.angle_gamma   90.00
#
_symmetry.space_group_name_H-M   'P 1'
#
loop_
_entity.id
_entity.type
_entity.pdbx_description
1 polymer ?
#
loop_
_entity_poly.entity_id
_entity_poly.type
_entity_poly.pdbx_seq_one_letter_code
_entity_poly.pdbx_strand_id
1 'polypeptide(L)' 'MFANQVKNVRIQLEMSQKKLANALGVSFATINRWENSKNEPSQLAKNSFYDFCESNFIDVNELKKL' A
#
# COMPACT_ATOMS: atom_id res chain seq x y z
N MET A 1 11.18 1.02 3.07
CA MET A 1 10.61 -0.35 3.27
C MET A 1 9.16 -0.34 2.78
N PHE A 2 8.68 -1.42 2.14
CA PHE A 2 7.32 -1.46 1.58
C PHE A 2 6.23 -1.13 2.63
N ALA A 3 6.43 -1.54 3.89
CA ALA A 3 5.54 -1.18 5.00
C ALA A 3 5.34 0.33 5.18
N ASN A 4 6.41 1.12 5.06
CA ASN A 4 6.36 2.58 5.18
C ASN A 4 5.53 3.18 4.04
N GLN A 5 5.69 2.63 2.84
CA GLN A 5 5.00 3.10 1.63
C GLN A 5 3.49 2.88 1.74
N VAL A 6 3.08 1.69 2.13
CA VAL A 6 1.65 1.36 2.36
C VAL A 6 1.04 2.28 3.42
N LYS A 7 1.73 2.44 4.56
CA LYS A 7 1.25 3.29 5.64
C LYS A 7 1.19 4.76 5.23
N ASN A 8 2.16 5.25 4.47
CA ASN A 8 2.20 6.63 3.99
C ASN A 8 1.00 6.92 3.06
N VAL A 9 0.79 6.09 2.04
CA VAL A 9 -0.35 6.19 1.12
C VAL A 9 -1.68 6.15 1.87
N ARG A 10 -1.81 5.21 2.82
CA ARG A 10 -3.02 5.10 3.63
C ARG A 10 -3.34 6.39 4.39
N ILE A 11 -2.33 7.02 4.98
CA ILE A 11 -2.47 8.27 5.73
C ILE A 11 -2.77 9.45 4.79
N GLN A 12 -2.07 9.55 3.66
CA GLN A 12 -2.31 10.61 2.65
C GLN A 12 -3.72 10.58 2.10
N LEU A 13 -4.30 9.38 1.92
CA LEU A 13 -5.67 9.20 1.43
C LEU A 13 -6.72 9.14 2.55
N GLU A 14 -6.33 9.38 3.81
CA GLU A 14 -7.21 9.35 4.99
C GLU A 14 -8.02 8.03 5.12
N MET A 15 -7.40 6.91 4.75
CA MET A 15 -8.03 5.60 4.76
C MET A 15 -7.74 4.82 6.04
N SER A 16 -8.72 4.02 6.47
CA SER A 16 -8.43 2.91 7.39
C SER A 16 -7.77 1.77 6.62
N GLN A 17 -7.09 0.85 7.33
CA GLN A 17 -6.51 -0.34 6.68
C GLN A 17 -7.58 -1.16 5.94
N LYS A 18 -8.81 -1.20 6.48
CA LYS A 18 -9.95 -1.87 5.83
C LYS A 18 -10.40 -1.16 4.55
N LYS A 19 -10.45 0.18 4.54
CA LYS A 19 -10.77 0.96 3.33
C LYS A 19 -9.71 0.73 2.24
N LEU A 20 -8.43 0.79 2.59
CA LEU A 20 -7.35 0.54 1.65
C LEU A 20 -7.37 -0.90 1.12
N ALA A 21 -7.64 -1.88 1.99
CA ALA A 21 -7.79 -3.27 1.58
C ALA A 21 -8.90 -3.46 0.54
N ASN A 22 -10.07 -2.86 0.78
CA ASN A 22 -11.18 -2.88 -0.17
C ASN A 22 -10.82 -2.20 -1.50
N ALA A 23 -10.11 -1.06 -1.46
CA ALA A 23 -9.70 -0.34 -2.66
C ALA A 23 -8.71 -1.14 -3.52
N LEU A 24 -7.84 -1.93 -2.89
CA LEU A 24 -6.87 -2.81 -3.54
C LEU A 24 -7.41 -4.22 -3.85
N GLY A 25 -8.66 -4.52 -3.49
CA GLY A 25 -9.26 -5.86 -3.69
C GLY A 25 -8.58 -6.97 -2.87
N VAL A 26 -7.97 -6.65 -1.73
CA VAL A 26 -7.29 -7.60 -0.84
C VAL A 26 -7.95 -7.68 0.53
N SER A 27 -7.59 -8.68 1.33
CA SER A 27 -8.09 -8.79 2.70
C SER A 27 -7.48 -7.71 3.62
N PHE A 28 -8.21 -7.32 4.67
CA PHE A 28 -7.67 -6.49 5.76
C PHE A 28 -6.37 -7.09 6.34
N ALA A 29 -6.33 -8.43 6.52
CA ALA A 29 -5.15 -9.12 7.04
C ALA A 29 -3.93 -9.00 6.12
N THR A 30 -4.12 -8.76 4.82
CA THR A 30 -3.04 -8.51 3.86
C THR A 30 -2.41 -7.14 4.13
N ILE A 31 -3.22 -6.07 4.22
CA ILE A 31 -2.73 -4.72 4.53
C ILE A 31 -2.10 -4.66 5.92
N ASN A 32 -2.72 -5.29 6.92
CA ASN A 32 -2.17 -5.39 8.26
C ASN A 32 -0.77 -6.05 8.25
N ARG A 33 -0.59 -7.11 7.46
CA ARG A 33 0.73 -7.75 7.30
C ARG A 33 1.73 -6.84 6.60
N TRP A 34 1.34 -6.14 5.54
CA TRP A 34 2.26 -5.21 4.87
C TRP A 34 2.71 -4.07 5.79
N GLU A 35 1.82 -3.51 6.61
CA GLU A 35 2.17 -2.40 7.53
C GLU A 35 2.94 -2.85 8.77
N ASN A 36 2.71 -4.06 9.29
CA ASN A 36 3.22 -4.48 10.60
C ASN A 36 4.20 -5.67 10.59
N SER A 37 4.31 -6.43 9.50
CA SER A 37 5.16 -7.63 9.42
C SER A 37 6.42 -7.39 8.59
N LYS A 38 7.46 -8.22 8.79
CA LYS A 38 8.69 -8.21 7.98
C LYS A 38 8.55 -8.93 6.63
N ASN A 39 7.39 -9.50 6.32
CA ASN A 39 7.17 -10.24 5.07
C ASN A 39 6.85 -9.27 3.95
N GLU A 40 7.74 -9.16 2.98
CA GLU A 40 7.47 -8.41 1.76
C GLU A 40 6.41 -9.11 0.90
N PRO A 41 5.51 -8.36 0.25
CA PRO A 41 4.57 -8.92 -0.72
C PRO A 41 5.28 -9.47 -1.95
N SER A 42 4.56 -10.29 -2.71
CA SER A 42 4.97 -10.67 -4.06
C SER A 42 5.08 -9.45 -4.99
N GLN A 43 5.86 -9.57 -6.06
CA GLN A 43 5.99 -8.49 -7.04
C GLN A 43 4.65 -8.08 -7.66
N LEU A 44 3.75 -9.04 -7.89
CA LEU A 44 2.40 -8.77 -8.39
C LEU A 44 1.60 -7.87 -7.44
N ALA A 45 1.66 -8.16 -6.14
CA ALA A 45 1.00 -7.34 -5.13
C ALA A 45 1.61 -5.94 -4.99
N LYS A 46 2.95 -5.83 -5.12
CA LYS A 46 3.63 -4.53 -5.16
C LYS A 46 3.18 -3.71 -6.36
N ASN A 47 3.11 -4.32 -7.56
CA ASN A 47 2.66 -3.64 -8.77
C ASN A 47 1.21 -3.17 -8.62
N SER A 48 0.30 -4.04 -8.17
CA SER A 48 -1.11 -3.65 -7.94
C SER A 48 -1.24 -2.48 -6.96
N PHE A 49 -0.40 -2.43 -5.92
CA PHE A 49 -0.34 -1.31 -5.00
C PHE A 49 0.16 -0.02 -5.68
N TYR A 50 1.21 -0.07 -6.49
CA TYR A 50 1.72 1.11 -7.19
C TYR A 50 0.75 1.62 -8.27
N ASP A 51 0.11 0.73 -9.03
CA ASP A 51 -0.91 1.10 -10.02
C ASP A 51 -2.07 1.85 -9.35
N PHE A 52 -2.48 1.40 -8.15
CA PHE A 52 -3.45 2.11 -7.33
C PHE A 52 -2.94 3.50 -6.88
N CYS A 53 -1.67 3.61 -6.49
CA CYS A 53 -1.07 4.90 -6.11
C CYS A 53 -1.08 5.89 -7.29
N GLU A 54 -0.66 5.47 -8.48
CA GLU A 54 -0.67 6.30 -9.69
C GLU A 54 -2.08 6.74 -10.06
N SER A 55 -3.07 5.84 -9.92
CA SER A 55 -4.48 6.16 -10.15
C SER A 55 -5.06 7.17 -9.14
N ASN A 56 -4.39 7.36 -8.00
CA ASN A 56 -4.71 8.38 -6.99
C ASN A 56 -3.75 9.57 -7.03
N PHE A 57 -3.02 9.76 -8.14
CA PHE A 57 -2.07 10.86 -8.36
C PHE A 57 -0.94 10.92 -7.32
N ILE A 58 -0.55 9.77 -6.77
CA ILE A 58 0.59 9.66 -5.85
C ILE A 58 1.85 9.35 -6.66
N ASP A 59 2.90 10.15 -6.47
CA ASP A 59 4.20 9.95 -7.11
C ASP A 59 4.90 8.69 -6.55
N VAL A 60 4.90 7.62 -7.34
CA VAL A 60 5.51 6.34 -6.98
C VAL A 60 7.04 6.44 -6.88
N ASN A 61 7.70 7.36 -7.59
CA ASN A 61 9.14 7.53 -7.51
C ASN A 61 9.55 8.14 -6.16
N GLU A 62 8.79 9.12 -5.67
CA GLU A 62 8.99 9.65 -4.32
C GLU A 62 8.60 8.62 -3.26
N LEU A 63 7.51 7.88 -3.49
CA LEU A 63 7.06 6.84 -2.55
C LEU A 63 8.12 5.75 -2.35
N LYS A 64 8.77 5.29 -3.43
CA LYS A 64 9.79 4.24 -3.38
C LYS A 64 11.05 4.60 -2.57
N LYS A 65 11.23 5.87 -2.22
CA LYS A 65 12.35 6.35 -1.37
C LYS A 65 12.10 6.11 0.14
N LEU A 66 10.85 5.79 0.54
CA LEU A 66 10.45 5.46 1.92
C LEU A 66 10.74 3.99 2.30
#